data_AF-A0AAI9GJ40-F1
#
_entry.id   AF-A0AAI9GJ40-F1
#
_cell.length_a   1.000
_cell.length_b   1.000
_cell.length_c   1.000
_cell.angle_alpha   90.00
_cell.angle_beta   90.00
_cell.angle_gamma   90.00
#
_symmetry.space_group_name_H-M   'P 1'
#
loop_
_entity.id
_entity.type
_entity.pdbx_description
1 polymer ?
#
loop_
_entity_poly.entity_id
_entity_poly.type
_entity_poly.pdbx_seq_one_letter_code
_entity_poly.pdbx_strand_id
1 'polypeptide(L)'
;MARPLASLTIENFWNEDIKEMKYVCYQDTLPISSEIFYNIKQKQIIPNAHLFSLYTETNSFWKIKFTTVSGAHWFTPNRLKCDDFKEDNSQVTIGINGDAKTMYVAFPSSKSCSIQLVKSN
;
A
#
# COMPACT_ATOMS: atom_id res chain seq x y z
N MET A 1 -16.75 -7.45 17.90
CA MET A 1 -15.42 -8.07 17.74
C MET A 1 -14.38 -6.96 17.69
N ALA A 2 -13.30 -7.07 18.48
CA ALA A 2 -12.21 -6.09 18.47
C ALA A 2 -11.46 -6.16 17.13
N ARG A 3 -11.03 -5.01 16.59
CA ARG A 3 -10.21 -4.96 15.38
C ARG A 3 -8.77 -5.35 15.76
N PRO A 4 -8.17 -6.39 15.16
CA PRO A 4 -6.75 -6.64 15.37
C PRO A 4 -5.94 -5.45 14.82
N LEU A 5 -4.82 -5.16 15.49
CA LEU A 5 -3.91 -4.10 15.10
C LEU A 5 -3.02 -4.63 13.97
N ALA A 6 -3.15 -4.04 12.79
CA ALA A 6 -2.33 -4.32 11.63
C ALA A 6 -1.10 -3.42 11.59
N SER A 7 0.01 -4.00 11.10
CA SER A 7 1.26 -3.30 10.86
C SER A 7 1.56 -3.22 9.37
N LEU A 8 1.74 -2.00 8.88
CA LEU A 8 2.02 -1.70 7.49
C LEU A 8 3.52 -1.52 7.26
N THR A 9 4.07 -2.27 6.29
CA THR A 9 5.39 -2.07 5.71
C THR A 9 5.26 -1.35 4.37
N ILE A 10 6.15 -0.40 4.11
CA ILE A 10 6.23 0.31 2.82
C ILE A 10 7.50 -0.09 2.08
N GLU A 11 7.38 -0.40 0.79
CA GLU A 11 8.50 -0.76 -0.07
C GLU A 11 8.56 0.13 -1.31
N ASN A 12 9.71 0.77 -1.53
CA ASN A 12 9.96 1.54 -2.74
C ASN A 12 10.93 0.80 -3.66
N PHE A 13 10.40 -0.02 -4.58
CA PHE A 13 11.15 -0.54 -5.72
C PHE A 13 10.84 0.24 -7.00
N TRP A 14 10.48 1.52 -6.85
CA TRP A 14 10.41 2.44 -7.98
C TRP A 14 11.80 2.80 -8.47
N ASN A 15 11.89 3.25 -9.72
CA ASN A 15 13.17 3.53 -10.36
C ASN A 15 13.81 4.88 -9.92
N GLU A 16 13.28 5.51 -8.87
CA GLU A 16 13.81 6.71 -8.22
C GLU A 16 13.25 6.88 -6.79
N ASP A 17 13.76 7.87 -6.06
CA ASP A 17 13.23 8.28 -4.76
C ASP A 17 11.78 8.79 -4.87
N ILE A 18 10.97 8.50 -3.85
CA ILE A 18 9.62 9.05 -3.70
C ILE A 18 9.66 10.23 -2.75
N LYS A 19 9.22 11.40 -3.24
CA LYS A 19 9.09 12.61 -2.44
C LYS A 19 7.98 12.47 -1.40
N GLU A 20 6.82 11.99 -1.85
CA GLU A 20 5.66 11.71 -1.00
C GLU A 20 4.82 10.57 -1.55
N MET A 21 4.27 9.72 -0.67
CA MET A 21 3.30 8.70 -1.01
C MET A 21 2.16 8.74 0.01
N LYS A 22 0.92 8.86 -0.49
CA LYS A 22 -0.28 8.66 0.30
C LYS A 22 -0.88 7.30 -0.01
N TYR A 23 -1.20 6.53 1.02
CA TYR A 23 -2.06 5.36 0.89
C TYR A 23 -3.43 5.61 1.51
N VAL A 24 -4.42 4.85 1.05
CA VAL A 24 -5.73 4.73 1.69
C VAL A 24 -6.15 3.26 1.66
N CYS A 25 -6.51 2.73 2.83
CA CYS A 25 -7.13 1.43 2.99
C CYS A 25 -8.62 1.61 3.26
N TYR A 26 -9.44 0.82 2.59
CA TYR A 26 -10.89 0.76 2.74
C TYR A 26 -11.30 -0.64 3.18
N GLN A 27 -12.34 -0.72 4.01
CA GLN A 27 -13.10 -1.95 4.20
C GLN A 27 -14.50 -1.76 3.66
N ASP A 28 -14.86 -2.64 2.73
CA ASP A 28 -15.98 -2.45 1.81
C ASP A 28 -15.89 -1.07 1.13
N THR A 29 -16.76 -0.13 1.51
CA THR A 29 -16.79 1.23 0.95
C THR A 29 -16.14 2.28 1.84
N LEU A 30 -15.89 1.96 3.12
CA LEU A 30 -15.48 2.93 4.14
C LEU A 30 -13.96 3.02 4.25
N PRO A 31 -13.36 4.23 4.19
CA PRO A 31 -11.95 4.40 4.46
C PRO A 31 -11.70 4.14 5.95
N ILE A 32 -10.79 3.20 6.25
CA ILE A 32 -10.45 2.82 7.62
C ILE A 32 -9.07 3.31 8.05
N SER A 33 -8.18 3.59 7.09
CA SER A 33 -6.85 4.11 7.38
C SER A 33 -6.27 4.88 6.18
N SER A 34 -5.43 5.86 6.48
CA SER A 34 -4.64 6.59 5.49
C SER A 34 -3.46 7.26 6.18
N GLU A 35 -2.31 7.25 5.51
CA GLU A 35 -1.11 7.98 5.96
C GLU A 35 -0.38 8.58 4.76
N ILE A 36 0.43 9.60 5.01
CA ILE A 36 1.38 10.15 4.05
C ILE A 36 2.81 9.88 4.53
N PHE A 37 3.60 9.25 3.67
CA PHE A 37 5.01 8.98 3.89
C PHE A 37 5.85 9.90 3.00
N TYR A 38 6.98 10.38 3.51
CA TYR A 38 7.85 11.32 2.81
C TYR A 38 9.26 10.76 2.64
N ASN A 39 9.95 11.22 1.59
CA ASN A 39 11.38 10.96 1.36
C ASN A 39 11.76 9.46 1.39
N ILE A 40 10.98 8.63 0.70
CA ILE A 40 11.20 7.18 0.64
C ILE A 40 12.27 6.90 -0.42
N LYS A 41 13.45 6.48 0.01
CA LYS A 41 14.59 6.23 -0.88
C LYS A 41 14.33 5.07 -1.82
N GLN A 42 14.92 5.12 -3.02
CA GLN A 42 14.92 3.99 -3.93
C GLN A 42 15.47 2.74 -3.21
N LYS A 43 14.79 1.61 -3.37
CA LYS A 43 15.04 0.32 -2.70
C LYS A 43 14.89 0.35 -1.18
N GLN A 44 14.28 1.39 -0.61
CA GLN A 44 14.00 1.44 0.83
C GLN A 44 12.81 0.56 1.19
N ILE A 45 12.95 -0.15 2.31
CA ILE A 45 11.89 -0.86 3.01
C ILE A 45 11.71 -0.17 4.36
N ILE A 46 10.50 0.28 4.67
CA ILE A 46 10.13 0.90 5.95
C ILE A 46 9.22 -0.07 6.69
N PRO A 47 9.77 -0.93 7.56
CA PRO A 47 8.97 -1.87 8.33
C PRO A 47 8.16 -1.13 9.40
N ASN A 48 6.95 -1.61 9.68
CA ASN A 48 6.06 -1.04 10.71
C ASN A 48 5.85 0.48 10.57
N ALA A 49 5.79 0.97 9.33
CA ALA A 49 5.64 2.37 8.99
C ALA A 49 4.35 2.99 9.56
N HIS A 50 3.30 2.18 9.75
CA HIS A 50 2.04 2.63 10.33
C HIS A 50 1.26 1.48 10.97
N LEU A 51 0.58 1.76 12.09
CA LEU A 51 -0.28 0.82 12.80
C LEU A 51 -1.74 1.26 12.69
N PHE A 52 -2.64 0.36 12.32
CA PHE A 52 -4.05 0.67 12.15
C PHE A 52 -4.95 -0.54 12.39
N SER A 53 -6.22 -0.31 12.60
CA SER A 53 -7.19 -1.38 12.85
C SER A 53 -7.75 -1.95 11.54
N LEU A 54 -7.58 -3.25 11.30
CA LEU A 54 -8.03 -3.94 10.09
C LEU A 54 -8.83 -5.21 10.47
N TYR A 55 -10.09 -5.35 10.01
CA TYR A 55 -10.81 -6.62 10.14
C TYR A 55 -10.32 -7.65 9.11
N THR A 56 -9.96 -8.84 9.58
CA THR A 56 -9.71 -10.01 8.72
C THR A 56 -11.00 -10.47 8.02
N GLU A 57 -10.87 -11.19 6.90
CA GLU A 57 -12.01 -11.82 6.20
C GLU A 57 -13.09 -10.83 5.71
N THR A 58 -12.74 -9.54 5.62
CA THR A 58 -13.58 -8.47 5.09
C THR A 58 -12.96 -7.94 3.79
N ASN A 59 -13.80 -7.51 2.83
CA ASN A 59 -13.29 -6.98 1.58
C ASN A 59 -12.42 -5.76 1.85
N SER A 60 -11.12 -5.88 1.59
CA SER A 60 -10.16 -4.82 1.84
C SER A 60 -9.67 -4.27 0.53
N PHE A 61 -9.70 -2.96 0.40
CA PHE A 61 -9.32 -2.28 -0.82
C PHE A 61 -8.25 -1.24 -0.57
N TRP A 62 -7.33 -1.11 -1.52
CA TRP A 62 -6.13 -0.33 -1.36
C TRP A 62 -5.97 0.65 -2.52
N LYS A 63 -5.52 1.85 -2.19
CA LYS A 63 -5.24 2.89 -3.16
C LYS A 63 -4.00 3.66 -2.75
N ILE A 64 -3.16 4.00 -3.72
CA ILE A 64 -2.06 4.93 -3.50
C ILE A 64 -2.09 6.09 -4.50
N LYS A 65 -1.45 7.17 -4.10
CA LYS A 65 -0.92 8.20 -5.00
C LYS A 65 0.47 8.61 -4.49
N PHE A 66 1.40 8.89 -5.39
CA PHE A 66 2.73 9.33 -5.01
C PHE A 66 3.33 10.31 -6.02
N THR A 67 4.30 11.07 -5.53
CA THR A 67 5.07 12.04 -6.30
C THR A 67 6.54 11.64 -6.21
N THR A 68 7.19 11.45 -7.34
CA THR A 68 8.62 11.14 -7.40
C THR A 68 9.47 12.40 -7.23
N VAL A 69 10.77 12.23 -6.96
CA VAL A 69 11.70 13.38 -6.85
C VAL A 69 11.85 14.15 -8.16
N SER A 70 11.68 13.50 -9.31
CA SER A 70 11.61 14.17 -10.62
C SER A 70 10.30 14.95 -10.86
N GLY A 71 9.35 14.86 -9.92
CA GLY A 71 8.05 15.53 -10.01
C GLY A 71 6.98 14.75 -10.75
N ALA A 72 7.22 13.48 -11.12
CA ALA A 72 6.21 12.66 -11.75
C ALA A 72 5.17 12.19 -10.72
N HIS A 73 3.88 12.37 -11.06
CA HIS A 73 2.77 11.94 -10.23
C HIS A 73 2.19 10.62 -10.73
N TRP A 74 1.99 9.67 -9.83
CA TRP A 74 1.47 8.34 -10.13
C TRP A 74 0.38 7.95 -9.15
N PHE A 75 -0.59 7.15 -9.59
CA PHE A 75 -1.70 6.71 -8.75
C PHE A 75 -2.30 5.39 -9.23
N THR A 76 -3.04 4.72 -8.36
CA THR A 76 -3.87 3.58 -8.79
C THR A 76 -5.20 4.12 -9.37
N PRO A 77 -5.56 3.76 -10.62
CA PRO A 77 -6.76 4.30 -11.26
C PRO A 77 -8.03 3.82 -10.55
N ASN A 78 -8.01 2.57 -10.09
CA ASN A 78 -9.06 1.93 -9.31
C ASN A 78 -8.56 1.50 -7.94
N ARG A 79 -9.49 1.08 -7.08
CA ARG A 79 -9.20 0.43 -5.80
C ARG A 79 -8.74 -1.02 -6.06
N LEU A 80 -7.57 -1.39 -5.56
CA LEU A 80 -7.09 -2.77 -5.62
C LEU A 80 -7.75 -3.57 -4.50
N LYS A 81 -8.59 -4.55 -4.83
CA LYS A 81 -9.10 -5.52 -3.85
C LYS A 81 -7.98 -6.47 -3.44
N CYS A 82 -7.64 -6.51 -2.16
CA CYS A 82 -6.70 -7.47 -1.59
C CYS A 82 -7.02 -7.70 -0.11
N ASP A 83 -7.67 -8.82 0.20
CA ASP A 83 -8.23 -9.09 1.52
C ASP A 83 -7.21 -9.78 2.45
N ASP A 84 -7.18 -9.37 3.72
CA ASP A 84 -6.36 -9.99 4.76
C ASP A 84 -7.01 -11.26 5.33
N PHE A 85 -6.21 -12.28 5.68
CA PHE A 85 -6.67 -13.50 6.33
C PHE A 85 -6.04 -13.64 7.73
N LYS A 86 -6.68 -14.40 8.62
CA LYS A 86 -6.22 -14.55 10.02
C LYS A 86 -4.78 -15.02 10.16
N GLU A 87 -4.27 -15.78 9.19
CA GLU A 87 -2.94 -16.39 9.17
C GLU A 87 -1.81 -15.40 8.88
N ASP A 88 -2.14 -14.20 8.41
CA ASP A 88 -1.17 -13.15 8.06
C ASP A 88 -0.70 -12.33 9.27
N ASN A 89 -1.26 -12.63 10.47
CA ASN A 89 -0.96 -11.95 11.74
C ASN A 89 -1.06 -10.42 11.62
N SER A 90 -1.97 -9.95 10.77
CA SER A 90 -2.20 -8.52 10.49
C SER A 90 -0.96 -7.78 10.00
N GLN A 91 -0.03 -8.47 9.32
CA GLN A 91 1.10 -7.83 8.65
C GLN A 91 0.77 -7.59 7.19
N VAL A 92 0.92 -6.36 6.73
CA VAL A 92 0.64 -5.98 5.35
C VAL A 92 1.80 -5.18 4.78
N THR A 93 2.12 -5.46 3.52
CA THR A 93 3.12 -4.71 2.77
C THR A 93 2.46 -3.99 1.60
N ILE A 94 2.68 -2.68 1.48
CA ILE A 94 2.39 -1.92 0.26
C ILE A 94 3.71 -1.60 -0.42
N GLY A 95 3.88 -2.09 -1.63
CA GLY A 95 5.06 -1.81 -2.44
C GLY A 95 4.72 -1.22 -3.79
N ILE A 96 5.68 -0.50 -4.37
CA ILE A 96 5.65 -0.03 -5.76
C ILE A 96 6.82 -0.61 -6.54
N ASN A 97 6.58 -1.04 -7.77
CA ASN A 97 7.57 -1.62 -8.67
C ASN A 97 7.68 -0.78 -9.95
N GLY A 98 8.87 -0.21 -10.18
CA GLY A 98 9.14 0.69 -11.31
C GLY A 98 9.16 0.00 -12.67
N ASP A 99 9.62 -1.25 -12.73
CA ASP A 99 9.75 -2.00 -13.99
C ASP A 99 8.39 -2.44 -14.51
N ALA A 100 7.56 -2.99 -13.63
CA ALA A 100 6.20 -3.41 -13.95
C ALA A 100 5.18 -2.26 -13.91
N LYS A 101 5.60 -1.06 -13.45
CA LYS A 101 4.75 0.10 -13.19
C LYS A 101 3.51 -0.25 -12.36
N THR A 102 3.69 -1.03 -11.31
CA THR A 102 2.59 -1.54 -10.48
C THR A 102 2.73 -1.13 -9.04
N MET A 103 1.60 -1.08 -8.35
CA MET A 103 1.51 -1.18 -6.91
C MET A 103 1.09 -2.60 -6.57
N TYR A 104 1.63 -3.14 -5.48
CA TYR A 104 1.19 -4.41 -4.91
C TYR A 104 0.89 -4.28 -3.43
N VAL A 105 0.00 -5.16 -2.98
CA VAL A 105 -0.32 -5.42 -1.58
C VAL A 105 -0.01 -6.88 -1.33
N ALA A 106 0.86 -7.15 -0.36
CA ALA A 106 1.24 -8.50 0.00
C ALA A 106 1.01 -8.75 1.49
N PHE A 107 0.50 -9.94 1.77
CA PHE A 107 0.40 -10.50 3.11
C PHE A 107 1.33 -11.72 3.18
N PRO A 108 2.05 -11.93 4.30
CA PRO A 108 3.19 -12.84 4.35
C PRO A 108 2.81 -14.33 4.17
N SER A 109 1.61 -14.73 4.56
CA SER A 109 1.20 -16.14 4.58
C SER A 109 0.20 -16.48 3.47
N SER A 110 -0.62 -15.52 3.04
CA SER A 110 -1.79 -15.81 2.20
C SER A 110 -1.61 -15.49 0.71
N LYS A 111 -1.45 -14.20 0.35
CA LYS A 111 -1.48 -13.76 -1.06
C LYS A 111 -0.81 -12.41 -1.28
N SER A 112 -0.51 -12.17 -2.56
CA SER A 112 -0.12 -10.87 -3.10
C SER A 112 -1.06 -10.50 -4.24
N CYS A 113 -1.51 -9.25 -4.25
CA CYS A 113 -2.33 -8.66 -5.31
C CYS A 113 -1.61 -7.45 -5.90
N SER A 114 -1.80 -7.16 -7.18
CA SER A 114 -1.20 -6.00 -7.82
C SER A 114 -2.14 -5.28 -8.78
N ILE A 115 -1.85 -4.00 -9.02
CA ILE A 115 -2.56 -3.16 -9.99
C ILE A 115 -1.57 -2.25 -10.73
N GLN A 116 -1.85 -1.99 -12.00
CA GLN A 116 -1.11 -1.02 -12.80
C GLN A 116 -1.28 0.41 -12.26
N LEU A 117 -0.19 1.16 -12.24
CA LEU A 117 -0.15 2.57 -11.89
C LEU A 117 -0.29 3.43 -13.15
N VAL A 118 -1.01 4.53 -13.02
CA VAL A 118 -1.20 5.50 -14.09
C VAL A 118 -0.50 6.80 -13.71
N LYS A 119 0.18 7.41 -14.68
CA LYS A 119 0.80 8.72 -14.51
C LYS A 119 -0.30 9.80 -14.63
N SER A 120 -0.33 10.75 -13.70
CA SER A 120 -1.16 11.96 -13.88
C SER A 120 -0.50 12.86 -14.91
N ASN A 121 -1.31 13.38 -15.83
CA ASN A 121 -0.92 14.52 -16.66
C ASN A 121 -0.81 15.78 -15.80
#